data_AF-A0A942QLD4-F1
#
_entry.id   AF-A0A942QLD4-F1
#
_cell.length_a   1.000
_cell.length_b   1.000
_cell.length_c   1.000
_cell.angle_alpha   90.00
_cell.angle_beta   90.00
_cell.angle_gamma   90.00
#
_symmetry.space_group_name_H-M   'P 1'
#
loop_
_entity.id
_entity.type
_entity.pdbx_description
1 polymer ?
#
loop_
_entity_poly.entity_id
_entity_poly.type
_entity_poly.pdbx_seq_one_letter_code
_entity_poly.pdbx_strand_id
1 'polypeptide(L)'
;MKLSLVIPTRERAGYLALALQSALLAADKAGCPVEIVVSDNASADDTAAVLAGIDDPRIVKLRSDLRLSMRENFELALSHTTGSHVVFIGDDDAVLPNGLRILSRLIADRDPDIVKWRVLNFVWPDPAAGFPGQLKIRPQLLDGRLRQIDPRAVLDGFARAEFKSYHDGGMIYHGCVSRRLIDAAVARSGGPYFRGSSPDVFTSLQALMVTERPMIRINLPITLGGASPRSNGAAGQKAAIAGNQVSGTEFSRFITESSTDPYQCRLPARCQSLAMLVLDCLQTAARVQGKTIEIDLAAWQARITQDITGYAEPARSESVDLAREVFGMEITLRAAPVAAVPRERSPAASSAPAAEQPDATRLRHRPTTLAYYGGDTMADAANVAAMLDRLLDLEHFGKPTSGALSALLRVLQIHARAKTVAI
;
A
#
# COMPACT_ATOMS: atom_id res chain seq x y z
N MET A 1 22.62 -1.79 13.00
CA MET A 1 21.49 -1.65 12.04
C MET A 1 20.53 -0.60 12.59
N LYS A 2 19.94 0.24 11.73
CA LYS A 2 18.91 1.24 12.07
C LYS A 2 17.79 1.18 11.02
N LEU A 3 16.54 1.31 11.44
CA LEU A 3 15.38 1.39 10.54
C LEU A 3 14.94 2.85 10.37
N SER A 4 14.59 3.22 9.13
CA SER A 4 13.88 4.46 8.83
C SER A 4 12.46 4.14 8.41
N LEU A 5 11.49 4.60 9.19
CA LEU A 5 10.08 4.56 8.82
C LEU A 5 9.67 5.92 8.29
N VAL A 6 9.14 5.98 7.08
CA VAL A 6 8.77 7.22 6.40
C VAL A 6 7.26 7.34 6.28
N ILE A 7 6.73 8.49 6.65
CA ILE A 7 5.30 8.83 6.61
C ILE A 7 5.14 10.18 5.89
N PRO A 8 4.94 10.18 4.56
CA PRO A 8 4.56 11.38 3.84
C PRO A 8 3.10 11.72 4.16
N THR A 9 2.79 13.01 4.31
CA THR A 9 1.45 13.46 4.66
C THR A 9 1.05 14.72 3.91
N ARG A 10 -0.27 14.87 3.72
CA ARG A 10 -0.87 16.03 3.08
C ARG A 10 -2.29 16.23 3.57
N GLU A 11 -2.49 17.27 4.38
CA GLU A 11 -3.80 17.75 4.83
C GLU A 11 -4.67 16.69 5.50
N ARG A 12 -4.05 15.79 6.28
CA ARG A 12 -4.70 14.64 6.90
C ARG A 12 -4.29 14.49 8.37
N ALA A 13 -4.30 15.60 9.10
CA ALA A 13 -3.85 15.68 10.49
C ALA A 13 -4.36 14.54 11.39
N GLY A 14 -5.66 14.21 11.29
CA GLY A 14 -6.29 13.16 12.09
C GLY A 14 -5.74 11.76 11.81
N TYR A 15 -5.50 11.41 10.54
CA TYR A 15 -4.91 10.12 10.18
C TYR A 15 -3.44 10.09 10.60
N LEU A 16 -2.69 11.16 10.31
CA LEU A 16 -1.28 11.27 10.66
C LEU A 16 -1.02 11.05 12.15
N ALA A 17 -1.84 11.63 13.03
CA ALA A 17 -1.70 11.46 14.47
C ALA A 17 -1.74 9.98 14.88
N LEU A 18 -2.66 9.21 14.29
CA LEU A 18 -2.87 7.79 14.57
C LEU A 18 -1.76 6.92 13.93
N ALA A 19 -1.31 7.27 12.73
CA ALA A 19 -0.16 6.63 12.09
C ALA A 19 1.10 6.81 12.96
N LEU A 20 1.37 8.03 13.46
CA LEU A 20 2.51 8.32 14.33
C LEU A 20 2.42 7.59 15.67
N GLN A 21 1.22 7.53 16.28
CA GLN A 21 1.00 6.76 17.50
C GLN A 21 1.38 5.28 17.29
N SER A 22 0.91 4.67 16.21
CA SER A 22 1.22 3.26 15.90
C SER A 22 2.72 3.04 15.62
N ALA A 23 3.36 3.99 14.93
CA ALA A 23 4.78 3.97 14.61
C ALA A 23 5.66 4.04 15.86
N LEU A 24 5.33 4.93 16.80
CA LEU A 24 6.05 5.06 18.07
C LEU A 24 5.93 3.81 18.93
N LEU A 25 4.72 3.26 19.07
CA LEU A 25 4.50 1.99 19.79
C LEU A 25 5.31 0.84 19.19
N ALA A 26 5.41 0.78 17.85
CA ALA A 26 6.22 -0.23 17.18
C ALA A 26 7.74 0.03 17.34
N ALA A 27 8.16 1.30 17.35
CA ALA A 27 9.54 1.70 17.56
C ALA A 27 10.04 1.32 18.95
N ASP A 28 9.21 1.45 19.99
CA ASP A 28 9.54 1.02 21.36
C ASP A 28 9.89 -0.48 21.44
N LYS A 29 9.24 -1.29 20.61
CA LYS A 29 9.43 -2.75 20.60
C LYS A 29 10.45 -3.23 19.55
N ALA A 30 10.98 -2.34 18.71
CA ALA A 30 11.74 -2.71 17.51
C ALA A 30 13.03 -3.51 17.78
N GLY A 31 13.62 -3.39 18.97
CA GLY A 31 14.88 -4.07 19.31
C GLY A 31 16.10 -3.56 18.52
N CYS A 32 15.98 -2.41 17.87
CA CYS A 32 17.05 -1.68 17.20
C CYS A 32 16.68 -0.18 17.13
N PRO A 33 17.64 0.72 16.85
CA PRO A 33 17.33 2.13 16.60
C PRO A 33 16.34 2.32 15.45
N VAL A 34 15.33 3.15 15.68
CA VAL A 34 14.33 3.56 14.69
C VAL A 34 14.31 5.08 14.62
N GLU A 35 14.28 5.62 13.41
CA GLU A 35 13.84 6.99 13.16
C GLU A 35 12.53 6.96 12.37
N ILE A 36 11.69 7.95 12.61
CA ILE A 36 10.41 8.15 11.95
C ILE A 36 10.50 9.48 11.22
N VAL A 37 10.56 9.46 9.90
CA VAL A 37 10.64 10.67 9.07
C VAL A 37 9.24 11.01 8.58
N VAL A 38 8.74 12.17 8.98
CA VAL A 38 7.45 12.69 8.52
C VAL A 38 7.69 13.81 7.54
N SER A 39 7.07 13.74 6.36
CA SER A 39 7.18 14.77 5.33
C SER A 39 5.83 15.40 5.04
N ASP A 40 5.58 16.53 5.71
CA ASP A 40 4.42 17.39 5.50
C ASP A 40 4.57 18.17 4.18
N ASN A 41 3.74 17.83 3.21
CA ASN A 41 3.74 18.46 1.90
C ASN A 41 2.98 19.81 1.93
N ALA A 42 3.47 20.79 2.68
CA ALA A 42 2.88 22.13 2.80
C ALA A 42 1.39 22.13 3.20
N SER A 43 1.00 21.31 4.18
CA SER A 43 -0.40 21.21 4.63
C SER A 43 -0.91 22.49 5.26
N ALA A 44 -2.19 22.79 5.01
CA ALA A 44 -2.91 23.97 5.49
C ALA A 44 -3.97 23.66 6.59
N ASP A 45 -4.09 22.40 6.99
CA ASP A 45 -4.93 21.96 8.10
C ASP A 45 -4.12 21.89 9.41
N ASP A 46 -4.65 21.20 10.43
CA ASP A 46 -4.04 21.05 11.75
C ASP A 46 -2.78 20.15 11.78
N THR A 47 -2.22 19.76 10.62
CA THR A 47 -1.04 18.90 10.53
C THR A 47 0.15 19.50 11.29
N ALA A 48 0.36 20.82 11.20
CA ALA A 48 1.42 21.50 11.93
C ALA A 48 1.21 21.42 13.46
N ALA A 49 -0.02 21.51 13.94
CA ALA A 49 -0.37 21.40 15.36
C ALA A 49 -0.14 19.97 15.88
N VAL A 50 -0.54 18.95 15.11
CA VAL A 50 -0.26 17.53 15.41
C VAL A 50 1.24 17.30 15.55
N LEU A 51 2.03 17.79 14.59
CA LEU A 51 3.48 17.64 14.62
C LEU A 51 4.14 18.40 15.78
N ALA A 52 3.66 19.61 16.11
CA ALA A 52 4.15 20.39 17.23
C ALA A 52 3.87 19.70 18.59
N GLY A 53 2.75 18.99 18.71
CA GLY A 53 2.33 18.31 19.93
C GLY A 53 3.11 17.03 20.27
N ILE A 54 3.98 16.54 19.37
CA ILE A 54 4.74 15.31 19.60
C ILE A 54 6.20 15.63 19.90
N ASP A 55 6.63 15.40 21.13
CA ASP A 55 8.04 15.56 21.54
C ASP A 55 8.70 14.18 21.70
N ASP A 56 9.16 13.61 20.58
CA ASP A 56 9.93 12.36 20.58
C ASP A 56 11.15 12.52 19.65
N PRO A 57 12.39 12.27 20.16
CA PRO A 57 13.62 12.51 19.41
C PRO A 57 13.82 11.57 18.22
N ARG A 58 13.00 10.51 18.10
CA ARG A 58 13.02 9.62 16.94
C ARG A 58 12.30 10.23 15.74
N ILE A 59 11.48 11.26 15.94
CA ILE A 59 10.68 11.87 14.87
C ILE A 59 11.44 13.01 14.22
N VAL A 60 11.75 12.82 12.94
CA VAL A 60 12.29 13.87 12.06
C VAL A 60 11.11 14.49 11.33
N LYS A 61 10.80 15.74 11.66
CA LYS A 61 9.66 16.48 11.09
C LYS A 61 10.17 17.36 9.95
N LEU A 62 9.69 17.09 8.75
CA LEU A 62 9.97 17.90 7.56
C LEU A 62 8.68 18.57 7.12
N ARG A 63 8.82 19.79 6.62
CA ARG A 63 7.75 20.50 5.92
C ARG A 63 8.33 21.14 4.68
N SER A 64 7.70 20.90 3.52
CA SER A 64 8.07 21.61 2.30
C SER A 64 7.52 23.03 2.33
N ASP A 65 8.30 24.00 1.82
CA ASP A 65 7.88 25.40 1.72
C ASP A 65 6.76 25.59 0.69
N LEU A 66 6.80 24.79 -0.37
CA LEU A 66 5.84 24.78 -1.46
C LEU A 66 5.19 23.41 -1.59
N ARG A 67 4.06 23.37 -2.28
CA ARG A 67 3.38 22.12 -2.62
C ARG A 67 4.22 21.36 -3.64
N LEU A 68 4.60 20.14 -3.29
CA LEU A 68 5.37 19.22 -4.10
C LEU A 68 4.46 18.17 -4.75
N SER A 69 4.93 17.55 -5.83
CA SER A 69 4.35 16.30 -6.30
C SER A 69 4.47 15.20 -5.23
N MET A 70 3.68 14.12 -5.34
CA MET A 70 3.84 12.96 -4.43
C MET A 70 5.25 12.38 -4.51
N ARG A 71 5.80 12.25 -5.72
CA ARG A 71 7.15 11.73 -5.97
C ARG A 71 8.19 12.62 -5.30
N GLU A 72 8.10 13.92 -5.46
CA GLU A 72 9.02 14.89 -4.85
C GLU A 72 8.95 14.87 -3.33
N ASN A 73 7.75 14.79 -2.75
CA ASN A 73 7.59 14.66 -1.31
C ASN A 73 8.20 13.34 -0.78
N PHE A 74 8.07 12.24 -1.53
CA PHE A 74 8.68 10.96 -1.17
C PHE A 74 10.22 11.02 -1.25
N GLU A 75 10.76 11.67 -2.28
CA GLU A 75 12.21 11.86 -2.45
C GLU A 75 12.79 12.78 -1.36
N LEU A 76 12.09 13.87 -1.03
CA LEU A 76 12.46 14.76 0.08
C LEU A 76 12.49 13.99 1.41
N ALA A 77 11.49 13.15 1.66
CA ALA A 77 11.44 12.34 2.86
C ALA A 77 12.60 11.32 2.89
N LEU A 78 12.88 10.66 1.76
CA LEU A 78 13.97 9.69 1.65
C LEU A 78 15.33 10.32 1.87
N SER A 79 15.58 11.54 1.38
CA SER A 79 16.88 12.21 1.53
C SER A 79 17.24 12.54 2.98
N HIS A 80 16.26 12.53 3.88
CA HIS A 80 16.45 12.77 5.32
C HIS A 80 16.49 11.48 6.16
N THR A 81 16.45 10.32 5.51
CA THR A 81 16.60 9.03 6.21
C THR A 81 18.07 8.63 6.33
N THR A 82 18.47 8.08 7.46
CA THR A 82 19.83 7.65 7.81
C THR A 82 19.94 6.15 8.15
N GLY A 83 18.81 5.46 8.24
CA GLY A 83 18.74 4.02 8.50
C GLY A 83 19.32 3.18 7.37
N SER A 84 19.81 2.00 7.73
CA SER A 84 20.33 1.04 6.75
C SER A 84 19.22 0.34 5.98
N HIS A 85 17.97 0.47 6.44
CA HIS A 85 16.77 -0.12 5.87
C HIS A 85 15.61 0.86 5.99
N VAL A 86 14.84 1.00 4.92
CA VAL A 86 13.81 2.03 4.78
C VAL A 86 12.46 1.38 4.48
N VAL A 87 11.43 1.86 5.19
CA VAL A 87 10.03 1.45 5.04
C VAL A 87 9.20 2.70 4.78
N PHE A 88 8.30 2.65 3.80
CA PHE A 88 7.29 3.69 3.60
C PHE A 88 5.92 3.16 3.99
N ILE A 89 5.14 4.00 4.65
CA ILE A 89 3.70 3.86 4.87
C ILE A 89 3.03 5.21 4.64
N GLY A 90 1.73 5.22 4.36
CA GLY A 90 0.91 6.41 4.26
C GLY A 90 0.47 6.93 5.64
N ASP A 91 -0.09 8.14 5.64
CA ASP A 91 -0.61 8.77 6.84
C ASP A 91 -1.92 8.16 7.34
N ASP A 92 -2.60 7.32 6.53
CA ASP A 92 -3.78 6.55 6.93
C ASP A 92 -3.51 5.06 7.21
N ASP A 93 -2.23 4.67 7.21
CA ASP A 93 -1.76 3.33 7.56
C ASP A 93 -1.41 3.21 9.05
N ALA A 94 -1.05 2.00 9.48
CA ALA A 94 -0.50 1.77 10.82
C ALA A 94 0.63 0.74 10.83
N VAL A 95 1.49 0.81 11.84
CA VAL A 95 2.49 -0.22 12.14
C VAL A 95 1.98 -1.11 13.26
N LEU A 96 2.11 -2.42 13.11
CA LEU A 96 1.76 -3.32 14.21
C LEU A 96 2.78 -3.18 15.35
N PRO A 97 2.34 -3.16 16.63
CA PRO A 97 3.23 -2.99 17.78
C PRO A 97 4.49 -3.86 17.77
N ASN A 98 4.41 -5.14 17.36
CA ASN A 98 5.58 -6.02 17.28
C ASN A 98 6.14 -6.16 15.86
N GLY A 99 5.59 -5.44 14.88
CA GLY A 99 5.97 -5.51 13.46
C GLY A 99 7.44 -5.15 13.22
N LEU A 100 7.92 -4.02 13.76
CA LEU A 100 9.31 -3.60 13.57
C LEU A 100 10.31 -4.53 14.25
N ARG A 101 9.92 -5.19 15.35
CA ARG A 101 10.74 -6.23 16.01
C ARG A 101 10.93 -7.46 15.13
N ILE A 102 9.87 -7.87 14.44
CA ILE A 102 9.94 -8.99 13.51
C ILE A 102 10.84 -8.61 12.32
N LEU A 103 10.65 -7.39 11.79
CA LEU A 103 11.45 -6.88 10.69
C LEU A 103 12.94 -6.80 11.06
N SER A 104 13.27 -6.22 12.21
CA SER A 104 14.65 -6.05 12.66
C SER A 104 15.38 -7.37 12.86
N ARG A 105 14.70 -8.38 13.44
CA ARG A 105 15.23 -9.74 13.57
C ARG A 105 15.45 -10.40 12.22
N LEU A 106 14.49 -10.29 11.30
CA LEU A 106 14.64 -10.85 9.95
C LEU A 106 15.83 -10.25 9.21
N ILE A 107 16.05 -8.94 9.34
CA ILE A 107 17.18 -8.27 8.71
C ILE A 107 18.49 -8.70 9.36
N ALA A 108 18.56 -8.72 10.70
CA ALA A 108 19.75 -9.14 11.44
C ALA A 108 20.15 -10.59 11.11
N ASP A 109 19.17 -11.49 10.96
CA ASP A 109 19.41 -12.90 10.70
C ASP A 109 19.80 -13.19 9.23
N ARG A 110 19.45 -12.33 8.28
CA ARG A 110 19.47 -12.68 6.84
C ARG A 110 20.11 -11.65 5.90
N ASP A 111 20.35 -10.41 6.35
CA ASP A 111 20.85 -9.27 5.55
C ASP A 111 20.19 -9.13 4.14
N PRO A 112 18.85 -9.08 4.04
CA PRO A 112 18.17 -8.96 2.76
C PRO A 112 18.21 -7.54 2.20
N ASP A 113 18.25 -7.40 0.88
CA ASP A 113 18.04 -6.10 0.23
C ASP A 113 16.55 -5.71 0.15
N ILE A 114 15.66 -6.70 0.12
CA ILE A 114 14.20 -6.51 0.03
C ILE A 114 13.48 -7.46 0.98
N VAL A 115 12.65 -6.90 1.86
CA VAL A 115 11.72 -7.67 2.70
C VAL A 115 10.28 -7.25 2.38
N LYS A 116 9.44 -8.24 2.08
CA LYS A 116 8.01 -8.09 1.90
C LYS A 116 7.26 -8.88 2.97
N TRP A 117 6.05 -8.42 3.26
CA TRP A 117 5.18 -9.07 4.22
C TRP A 117 3.74 -9.08 3.71
N ARG A 118 2.84 -9.74 4.45
CA ARG A 118 1.43 -9.73 4.11
C ARG A 118 0.82 -8.42 4.61
N VAL A 119 0.37 -7.58 3.70
CA VAL A 119 -0.43 -6.40 4.06
C VAL A 119 -1.90 -6.80 4.15
N LEU A 120 -2.54 -6.41 5.25
CA LEU A 120 -4.00 -6.44 5.36
C LEU A 120 -4.51 -5.01 5.20
N ASN A 121 -5.68 -4.88 4.59
CA ASN A 121 -6.30 -3.57 4.37
C ASN A 121 -7.46 -3.39 5.36
N PHE A 122 -7.36 -2.36 6.18
CA PHE A 122 -8.42 -1.82 7.01
C PHE A 122 -9.15 -0.73 6.22
N VAL A 123 -10.47 -0.86 6.10
CA VAL A 123 -11.30 0.20 5.53
C VAL A 123 -11.76 1.08 6.69
N TRP A 124 -11.35 2.34 6.67
CA TRP A 124 -11.71 3.29 7.72
C TRP A 124 -13.23 3.51 7.77
N PRO A 125 -13.79 3.92 8.92
CA PRO A 125 -15.15 4.41 9.00
C PRO A 125 -15.37 5.58 8.04
N ASP A 126 -16.57 5.62 7.46
CA ASP A 126 -17.04 6.72 6.63
C ASP A 126 -18.40 7.17 7.17
N PRO A 127 -18.42 8.18 8.05
CA PRO A 127 -19.67 8.70 8.61
C PRO A 127 -20.64 9.21 7.54
N ALA A 128 -20.13 9.77 6.44
CA ALA A 128 -20.97 10.28 5.35
C ALA A 128 -21.70 9.14 4.61
N ALA A 129 -21.06 7.97 4.50
CA ALA A 129 -21.66 6.77 3.93
C ALA A 129 -22.35 5.86 4.96
N GLY A 130 -22.34 6.22 6.25
CA GLY A 130 -22.81 5.34 7.34
C GLY A 130 -22.01 4.03 7.44
N PHE A 131 -20.74 4.03 7.01
CA PHE A 131 -19.89 2.84 7.03
C PHE A 131 -19.10 2.76 8.34
N PRO A 132 -19.20 1.66 9.11
CA PRO A 132 -18.67 1.59 10.48
C PRO A 132 -17.19 1.21 10.57
N GLY A 133 -16.46 1.15 9.45
CA GLY A 133 -15.11 0.59 9.39
C GLY A 133 -15.11 -0.95 9.33
N GLN A 134 -14.08 -1.53 8.73
CA GLN A 134 -13.99 -2.97 8.52
C GLN A 134 -12.56 -3.49 8.38
N LEU A 135 -12.29 -4.64 9.00
CA LEU A 135 -11.13 -5.48 8.66
C LEU A 135 -11.57 -6.89 8.27
N LYS A 136 -11.05 -7.39 7.13
CA LYS A 136 -11.19 -8.80 6.72
C LYS A 136 -9.86 -9.53 6.84
N ILE A 137 -9.87 -10.63 7.58
CA ILE A 137 -8.70 -11.48 7.83
C ILE A 137 -8.95 -12.85 7.21
N ARG A 138 -7.94 -13.39 6.53
CA ARG A 138 -7.89 -14.79 6.09
C ARG A 138 -6.78 -15.50 6.88
N PRO A 139 -7.08 -16.13 8.04
CA PRO A 139 -6.06 -16.67 8.94
C PRO A 139 -5.06 -17.62 8.26
N GLN A 140 -5.52 -18.40 7.30
CA GLN A 140 -4.70 -19.31 6.47
C GLN A 140 -3.61 -18.61 5.64
N LEU A 141 -3.66 -17.29 5.50
CA LEU A 141 -2.63 -16.48 4.83
C LEU A 141 -1.65 -15.83 5.81
N LEU A 142 -1.82 -16.05 7.12
CA LEU A 142 -1.09 -15.44 8.23
C LEU A 142 -0.33 -16.49 9.06
N ASP A 143 0.26 -17.46 8.37
CA ASP A 143 0.90 -18.63 8.98
C ASP A 143 2.34 -18.39 9.46
N GLY A 144 2.90 -17.18 9.28
CA GLY A 144 4.28 -16.91 9.71
C GLY A 144 5.36 -17.55 8.85
N ARG A 145 4.98 -18.20 7.73
CA ARG A 145 5.94 -18.85 6.85
C ARG A 145 6.85 -17.82 6.19
N LEU A 146 8.15 -18.10 6.23
CA LEU A 146 9.18 -17.34 5.52
C LEU A 146 9.45 -17.99 4.16
N ARG A 147 9.64 -17.18 3.12
CA ARG A 147 10.04 -17.61 1.78
C ARG A 147 11.17 -16.73 1.29
N GLN A 148 12.19 -17.35 0.72
CA GLN A 148 13.13 -16.67 -0.17
C GLN A 148 12.57 -16.75 -1.58
N ILE A 149 12.57 -15.63 -2.29
CA ILE A 149 12.01 -15.48 -3.62
C ILE A 149 13.11 -14.95 -4.52
N ASP A 150 13.31 -15.58 -5.67
CA ASP A 150 14.21 -15.06 -6.70
C ASP A 150 13.58 -13.79 -7.32
N PRO A 151 14.21 -12.61 -7.18
CA PRO A 151 13.70 -11.37 -7.77
C PRO A 151 13.61 -11.43 -9.29
N ARG A 152 14.44 -12.25 -9.96
CA ARG A 152 14.39 -12.42 -11.42
C ARG A 152 13.10 -13.10 -11.85
N ALA A 153 12.71 -14.18 -11.17
CA ALA A 153 11.44 -14.84 -11.44
C ALA A 153 10.22 -13.93 -11.23
N VAL A 154 10.29 -13.01 -10.25
CA VAL A 154 9.25 -11.99 -10.06
C VAL A 154 9.23 -11.00 -11.23
N LEU A 155 10.39 -10.48 -11.62
CA LEU A 155 10.53 -9.56 -12.74
C LEU A 155 10.05 -10.18 -14.06
N ASP A 156 10.38 -11.44 -14.30
CA ASP A 156 9.90 -12.22 -15.46
C ASP A 156 8.38 -12.33 -15.48
N GLY A 157 7.76 -12.52 -14.31
CA GLY A 157 6.31 -12.50 -14.16
C GLY A 157 5.71 -11.14 -14.53
N PHE A 158 6.37 -10.03 -14.19
CA PHE A 158 5.95 -8.71 -14.67
C PHE A 158 6.14 -8.55 -16.19
N ALA A 159 7.26 -9.02 -16.73
CA ALA A 159 7.54 -8.96 -18.16
C ALA A 159 6.48 -9.69 -19.00
N ARG A 160 5.96 -10.82 -18.50
CA ARG A 160 4.88 -11.60 -19.12
C ARG A 160 3.46 -11.24 -18.66
N ALA A 161 3.32 -10.21 -17.81
CA ALA A 161 2.04 -9.84 -17.19
C ALA A 161 1.38 -10.94 -16.31
N GLU A 162 2.16 -11.93 -15.88
CA GLU A 162 1.80 -13.13 -15.09
C GLU A 162 1.93 -12.92 -13.57
N PHE A 163 1.51 -11.76 -13.07
CA PHE A 163 1.52 -11.46 -11.64
C PHE A 163 0.09 -11.31 -11.08
N LYS A 164 -0.08 -11.69 -9.80
CA LYS A 164 -1.39 -11.59 -9.12
C LYS A 164 -1.68 -10.17 -8.69
N SER A 165 -0.68 -9.51 -8.14
CA SER A 165 -0.78 -8.12 -7.67
C SER A 165 0.54 -7.40 -7.93
N TYR A 166 0.48 -6.12 -8.27
CA TYR A 166 1.69 -5.30 -8.39
C TYR A 166 2.46 -5.21 -7.05
N HIS A 167 1.78 -5.45 -5.91
CA HIS A 167 2.41 -5.57 -4.60
C HIS A 167 3.33 -6.80 -4.45
N ASP A 168 3.32 -7.75 -5.38
CA ASP A 168 4.24 -8.89 -5.37
C ASP A 168 5.68 -8.51 -5.75
N GLY A 169 5.91 -7.29 -6.26
CA GLY A 169 7.25 -6.76 -6.54
C GLY A 169 8.04 -6.30 -5.31
N GLY A 170 9.18 -5.66 -5.54
CA GLY A 170 10.14 -5.19 -4.53
C GLY A 170 9.77 -3.89 -3.80
N MET A 171 8.48 -3.60 -3.68
CA MET A 171 7.98 -2.28 -3.29
C MET A 171 8.38 -1.86 -1.87
N ILE A 172 8.88 -0.63 -1.74
CA ILE A 172 9.26 0.00 -0.47
C ILE A 172 8.05 0.46 0.37
N TYR A 173 6.94 0.78 -0.28
CA TYR A 173 5.66 1.05 0.40
C TYR A 173 5.04 -0.26 0.90
N HIS A 174 4.75 -0.33 2.19
CA HIS A 174 4.50 -1.59 2.92
C HIS A 174 5.50 -2.70 2.56
N GLY A 175 6.77 -2.33 2.48
CA GLY A 175 7.91 -3.24 2.35
C GLY A 175 9.13 -2.58 2.97
N CYS A 176 10.26 -3.26 2.90
CA CYS A 176 11.52 -2.75 3.42
C CYS A 176 12.58 -2.94 2.36
N VAL A 177 13.33 -1.87 2.08
CA VAL A 177 14.43 -1.89 1.12
C VAL A 177 15.71 -1.43 1.82
N SER A 178 16.84 -2.11 1.57
CA SER A 178 18.13 -1.71 2.12
C SER A 178 18.61 -0.40 1.49
N ARG A 179 19.27 0.43 2.30
CA ARG A 179 19.97 1.64 1.84
C ARG A 179 20.94 1.33 0.69
N ARG A 180 21.67 0.23 0.83
CA ARG A 180 22.61 -0.28 -0.18
C ARG A 180 21.93 -0.48 -1.55
N LEU A 181 20.71 -1.05 -1.58
CA LEU A 181 19.98 -1.23 -2.83
C LEU A 181 19.51 0.11 -3.42
N ILE A 182 19.04 1.01 -2.56
CA ILE A 182 18.63 2.36 -2.94
C ILE A 182 19.80 3.11 -3.59
N ASP A 183 20.95 3.12 -2.93
CA ASP A 183 22.15 3.82 -3.40
C ASP A 183 22.68 3.21 -4.70
N ALA A 184 22.64 1.88 -4.85
CA ALA A 184 23.00 1.21 -6.10
C ALA A 184 22.06 1.60 -7.26
N ALA A 185 20.77 1.74 -6.99
CA ALA A 185 19.79 2.16 -8.00
C ALA A 185 19.96 3.63 -8.40
N VAL A 186 20.26 4.51 -7.45
CA VAL A 186 20.58 5.93 -7.69
C VAL A 186 21.86 6.06 -8.50
N ALA A 187 22.93 5.38 -8.09
CA ALA A 187 24.23 5.41 -8.77
C ALA A 187 24.13 4.94 -10.22
N ARG A 188 23.34 3.90 -10.50
CA ARG A 188 23.14 3.38 -11.87
C ARG A 188 22.28 4.30 -12.73
N SER A 189 21.27 4.94 -12.15
CA SER A 189 20.29 5.75 -12.88
C SER A 189 20.68 7.21 -13.06
N GLY A 190 21.68 7.71 -12.32
CA GLY A 190 22.16 9.09 -12.38
C GLY A 190 21.14 10.14 -11.96
N GLY A 191 20.14 9.79 -11.13
CA GLY A 191 19.10 10.72 -10.68
C GLY A 191 18.34 10.20 -9.46
N PRO A 192 17.20 10.80 -9.10
CA PRO A 192 16.49 10.47 -7.86
C PRO A 192 16.02 9.02 -7.84
N TYR A 193 15.85 8.48 -6.62
CA TYR A 193 15.42 7.10 -6.42
C TYR A 193 13.97 6.90 -6.85
N PHE A 194 13.08 7.80 -6.42
CA PHE A 194 11.70 7.84 -6.88
C PHE A 194 11.63 8.51 -8.25
N ARG A 195 10.93 7.87 -9.18
CA ARG A 195 10.54 8.42 -10.47
C ARG A 195 9.14 7.92 -10.82
N GLY A 196 8.49 8.61 -11.74
CA GLY A 196 7.15 8.26 -12.18
C GLY A 196 6.04 8.83 -11.31
N SER A 197 4.84 8.84 -11.89
CA SER A 197 3.59 9.26 -11.25
C SER A 197 3.09 8.25 -10.20
N SER A 198 3.61 7.01 -10.21
CA SER A 198 3.40 5.99 -9.17
C SER A 198 4.76 5.60 -8.57
N PRO A 199 5.24 6.37 -7.55
CA PRO A 199 6.60 6.24 -7.04
C PRO A 199 6.90 4.84 -6.46
N ASP A 200 5.90 4.23 -5.85
CA ASP A 200 5.97 2.92 -5.20
C ASP A 200 6.04 1.76 -6.22
N VAL A 201 5.26 1.81 -7.29
CA VAL A 201 5.31 0.84 -8.39
C VAL A 201 6.62 0.95 -9.15
N PHE A 202 7.05 2.17 -9.48
CA PHE A 202 8.34 2.39 -10.14
C PHE A 202 9.50 1.83 -9.31
N THR A 203 9.60 2.22 -8.04
CA THR A 203 10.69 1.77 -7.17
C THR A 203 10.65 0.26 -6.91
N SER A 204 9.45 -0.34 -6.88
CA SER A 204 9.27 -1.79 -6.81
C SER A 204 9.97 -2.53 -7.95
N LEU A 205 9.73 -2.08 -9.20
CA LEU A 205 10.30 -2.72 -10.40
C LEU A 205 11.80 -2.41 -10.54
N GLN A 206 12.21 -1.18 -10.22
CA GLN A 206 13.62 -0.80 -10.14
C GLN A 206 14.39 -1.66 -9.13
N ALA A 207 13.84 -1.89 -7.94
CA ALA A 207 14.47 -2.71 -6.92
C ALA A 207 14.72 -4.15 -7.41
N LEU A 208 13.76 -4.76 -8.11
CA LEU A 208 13.91 -6.10 -8.71
C LEU A 208 15.03 -6.16 -9.75
N MET A 209 15.21 -5.10 -10.54
CA MET A 209 16.23 -5.01 -11.59
C MET A 209 17.65 -4.79 -11.04
N VAL A 210 17.74 -4.16 -9.87
CA VAL A 210 19.02 -3.76 -9.26
C VAL A 210 19.53 -4.80 -8.27
N THR A 211 18.65 -5.45 -7.53
CA THR A 211 19.05 -6.41 -6.50
C THR A 211 19.72 -7.65 -7.09
N GLU A 212 20.75 -8.13 -6.39
CA GLU A 212 21.41 -9.41 -6.67
C GLU A 212 21.11 -10.43 -5.56
N ARG A 213 20.44 -10.00 -4.48
CA ARG A 213 20.05 -10.85 -3.35
C ARG A 213 18.61 -11.35 -3.51
N PRO A 214 18.31 -12.57 -3.00
CA PRO A 214 16.94 -13.04 -2.87
C PRO A 214 16.07 -12.08 -2.05
N MET A 215 14.82 -11.91 -2.46
CA MET A 215 13.82 -11.24 -1.65
C MET A 215 13.37 -12.15 -0.51
N ILE A 216 13.07 -11.57 0.65
CA ILE A 216 12.45 -12.29 1.75
C ILE A 216 10.98 -11.92 1.86
N ARG A 217 10.09 -12.91 1.91
CA ARG A 217 8.67 -12.72 2.16
C ARG A 217 8.23 -13.47 3.42
N ILE A 218 7.61 -12.76 4.35
CA ILE A 218 6.96 -13.38 5.52
C ILE A 218 5.43 -13.30 5.42
N ASN A 219 4.75 -14.40 5.74
CA ASN A 219 3.29 -14.47 5.81
C ASN A 219 2.75 -13.98 7.16
N LEU A 220 3.14 -12.77 7.56
CA LEU A 220 2.57 -12.02 8.67
C LEU A 220 2.49 -10.55 8.28
N PRO A 221 1.62 -9.74 8.89
CA PRO A 221 1.67 -8.30 8.77
C PRO A 221 2.76 -7.71 9.68
N ILE A 222 3.52 -6.77 9.13
CA ILE A 222 4.36 -5.83 9.89
C ILE A 222 3.65 -4.47 9.96
N THR A 223 2.97 -4.09 8.88
CA THR A 223 2.13 -2.90 8.77
C THR A 223 0.72 -3.28 8.33
N LEU A 224 -0.23 -2.38 8.60
CA LEU A 224 -1.62 -2.43 8.20
C LEU A 224 -1.87 -1.32 7.17
N GLY A 225 -2.41 -1.67 6.01
CA GLY A 225 -2.81 -0.70 4.99
C GLY A 225 -4.16 -0.08 5.32
N GLY A 226 -4.27 1.24 5.27
CA GLY A 226 -5.48 2.00 5.40
C GLY A 226 -6.12 2.27 4.05
N ALA A 227 -7.44 2.14 4.00
CA ALA A 227 -8.25 2.65 2.91
C ALA A 227 -9.20 3.71 3.47
N SER A 228 -8.68 4.92 3.65
CA SER A 228 -9.48 6.07 4.12
C SER A 228 -10.37 6.63 3.00
N PRO A 229 -11.49 7.31 3.35
CA PRO A 229 -12.30 8.06 2.39
C PRO A 229 -11.50 9.09 1.57
N ARG A 230 -10.36 9.55 2.10
CA ARG A 230 -9.47 10.55 1.48
C ARG A 230 -8.31 9.93 0.70
N SER A 231 -8.24 8.61 0.56
CA SER A 231 -7.15 7.94 -0.17
C SER A 231 -7.16 8.24 -1.67
N ASN A 232 -6.03 8.75 -2.20
CA ASN A 232 -5.89 9.13 -3.62
C ASN A 232 -6.09 7.93 -4.56
N GLY A 233 -5.47 6.78 -4.26
CA GLY A 233 -5.57 5.59 -5.10
C GLY A 233 -6.99 5.04 -5.16
N ALA A 234 -7.68 5.00 -4.01
CA ALA A 234 -9.08 4.57 -3.95
C ALA A 234 -10.01 5.54 -4.68
N ALA A 235 -9.77 6.86 -4.57
CA ALA A 235 -10.55 7.88 -5.25
C ALA A 235 -10.44 7.78 -6.78
N GLY A 236 -9.21 7.61 -7.30
CA GLY A 236 -8.97 7.46 -8.74
C GLY A 236 -9.68 6.26 -9.35
N GLN A 237 -9.60 5.09 -8.69
CA GLN A 237 -10.26 3.88 -9.16
C GLN A 237 -11.79 3.98 -9.09
N LYS A 238 -12.34 4.56 -8.01
CA LYS A 238 -13.79 4.79 -7.89
C LYS A 238 -14.28 5.73 -8.98
N ALA A 239 -13.55 6.79 -9.29
CA ALA A 239 -13.90 7.72 -10.36
C ALA A 239 -13.92 7.04 -11.73
N ALA A 240 -12.92 6.21 -12.03
CA ALA A 240 -12.83 5.46 -13.29
C ALA A 240 -14.04 4.54 -13.52
N ILE A 241 -14.48 3.84 -12.47
CA ILE A 241 -15.57 2.86 -12.54
C ILE A 241 -16.94 3.56 -12.52
N ALA A 242 -17.12 4.57 -11.68
CA ALA A 242 -18.40 5.22 -11.47
C ALA A 242 -18.70 6.37 -12.46
N GLY A 243 -17.69 6.88 -13.18
CA GLY A 243 -17.84 8.05 -14.05
C GLY A 243 -18.03 9.37 -13.29
N ASN A 244 -17.58 9.43 -12.03
CA ASN A 244 -17.76 10.60 -11.18
C ASN A 244 -16.88 11.77 -11.65
N GLN A 245 -17.41 12.99 -11.55
CA GLN A 245 -16.65 14.22 -11.75
C GLN A 245 -15.47 14.29 -10.77
N VAL A 246 -14.25 14.39 -11.31
CA VAL A 246 -13.01 14.47 -10.52
C VAL A 246 -12.68 15.92 -10.12
N SER A 247 -13.29 16.91 -10.77
CA SER A 247 -13.04 18.33 -10.54
C SER A 247 -13.25 18.74 -9.08
N GLY A 248 -12.31 19.51 -8.52
CA GLY A 248 -12.38 20.00 -7.13
C GLY A 248 -12.06 18.96 -6.05
N THR A 249 -11.80 17.70 -6.41
CA THR A 249 -11.43 16.64 -5.46
C THR A 249 -9.94 16.68 -5.11
N GLU A 250 -9.54 16.01 -4.02
CA GLU A 250 -8.11 15.78 -3.70
C GLU A 250 -7.34 15.13 -4.85
N PHE A 251 -8.00 14.18 -5.54
CA PHE A 251 -7.40 13.49 -6.67
C PHE A 251 -7.12 14.44 -7.85
N SER A 252 -7.99 15.42 -8.14
CA SER A 252 -7.69 16.45 -9.15
C SER A 252 -6.49 17.35 -8.79
N ARG A 253 -6.34 17.68 -7.50
CA ARG A 253 -5.20 18.44 -7.02
C ARG A 253 -3.92 17.62 -7.16
N PHE A 254 -3.95 16.33 -6.81
CA PHE A 254 -2.84 15.40 -7.04
C PHE A 254 -2.42 15.34 -8.51
N ILE A 255 -3.37 15.27 -9.46
CA ILE A 255 -3.06 15.28 -10.90
C ILE A 255 -2.32 16.57 -11.28
N THR A 256 -2.80 17.71 -10.78
CA THR A 256 -2.21 19.04 -11.06
C THR A 256 -0.80 19.17 -10.50
N GLU A 257 -0.59 18.77 -9.25
CA GLU A 257 0.73 18.81 -8.61
C GLU A 257 1.71 17.81 -9.25
N SER A 258 1.18 16.72 -9.79
CA SER A 258 2.01 15.77 -10.51
C SER A 258 2.45 16.32 -11.85
N SER A 259 1.63 17.08 -12.58
CA SER A 259 1.92 17.51 -13.96
C SER A 259 3.17 18.38 -14.11
N THR A 260 3.62 19.01 -13.03
CA THR A 260 4.85 19.81 -12.97
C THR A 260 6.11 18.99 -12.65
N ASP A 261 5.97 17.69 -12.40
CA ASP A 261 7.07 16.83 -11.99
C ASP A 261 7.99 16.47 -13.18
N PRO A 262 9.31 16.76 -13.12
CA PRO A 262 10.23 16.51 -14.23
C PRO A 262 10.60 15.03 -14.44
N TYR A 263 10.25 14.15 -13.50
CA TYR A 263 10.59 12.72 -13.53
C TYR A 263 9.36 11.83 -13.76
N GLN A 264 8.29 12.35 -14.36
CA GLN A 264 7.14 11.52 -14.74
C GLN A 264 7.53 10.39 -15.70
N CYS A 265 6.78 9.29 -15.61
CA CYS A 265 6.77 8.29 -16.69
C CYS A 265 6.03 8.87 -17.90
N ARG A 266 5.83 8.08 -18.97
CA ARG A 266 5.18 8.59 -20.20
C ARG A 266 3.69 8.81 -20.03
N LEU A 267 3.05 8.05 -19.15
CA LEU A 267 1.63 8.19 -18.85
C LEU A 267 1.39 9.42 -17.97
N PRO A 268 0.36 10.22 -18.29
CA PRO A 268 -0.01 11.36 -17.45
C PRO A 268 -0.59 10.87 -16.13
N ALA A 269 -0.47 11.70 -15.08
CA ALA A 269 -1.01 11.40 -13.75
C ALA A 269 -2.53 11.15 -13.71
N ARG A 270 -3.27 11.56 -14.75
CA ARG A 270 -4.70 11.27 -14.92
C ARG A 270 -5.00 9.82 -15.33
N CYS A 271 -3.99 9.04 -15.74
CA CYS A 271 -4.18 7.65 -16.14
C CYS A 271 -4.68 6.82 -14.93
N GLN A 272 -5.87 6.24 -15.07
CA GLN A 272 -6.50 5.45 -14.00
C GLN A 272 -6.22 3.95 -14.11
N SER A 273 -5.82 3.46 -15.29
CA SER A 273 -5.47 2.04 -15.46
C SER A 273 -4.20 1.70 -14.71
N LEU A 274 -4.36 0.88 -13.69
CA LEU A 274 -3.26 0.33 -12.92
C LEU A 274 -2.40 -0.59 -13.79
N ALA A 275 -2.98 -1.34 -14.72
CA ALA A 275 -2.21 -2.16 -15.66
C ALA A 275 -1.29 -1.29 -16.54
N MET A 276 -1.80 -0.20 -17.11
CA MET A 276 -1.00 0.74 -17.89
C MET A 276 0.10 1.39 -17.05
N LEU A 277 -0.23 1.85 -15.83
CA LEU A 277 0.76 2.44 -14.92
C LEU A 277 1.90 1.48 -14.59
N VAL A 278 1.60 0.20 -14.33
CA VAL A 278 2.63 -0.81 -14.05
C VAL A 278 3.50 -1.06 -15.28
N LEU A 279 2.92 -1.18 -16.48
CA LEU A 279 3.69 -1.36 -17.71
C LEU A 279 4.61 -0.17 -18.00
N ASP A 280 4.12 1.06 -17.83
CA ASP A 280 4.93 2.25 -18.06
C ASP A 280 6.05 2.38 -17.02
N CYS A 281 5.78 2.04 -15.75
CA CYS A 281 6.80 1.93 -14.73
C CYS A 281 7.84 0.86 -15.07
N LEU A 282 7.44 -0.31 -15.61
CA LEU A 282 8.34 -1.38 -16.03
C LEU A 282 9.28 -0.91 -17.14
N GLN A 283 8.72 -0.34 -18.21
CA GLN A 283 9.50 0.16 -19.35
C GLN A 283 10.40 1.33 -18.94
N THR A 284 9.92 2.22 -18.08
CA THR A 284 10.70 3.37 -17.58
C THR A 284 11.84 2.91 -16.66
N ALA A 285 11.58 2.00 -15.71
CA ALA A 285 12.61 1.46 -14.83
C ALA A 285 13.69 0.70 -15.64
N ALA A 286 13.29 -0.12 -16.62
CA ALA A 286 14.21 -0.85 -17.49
C ALA A 286 15.15 0.12 -18.24
N ARG A 287 14.58 1.15 -18.87
CA ARG A 287 15.34 2.19 -19.58
C ARG A 287 16.30 2.93 -18.64
N VAL A 288 15.81 3.39 -17.49
CA VAL A 288 16.59 4.19 -16.53
C VAL A 288 17.72 3.37 -15.89
N GLN A 289 17.52 2.08 -15.69
CA GLN A 289 18.51 1.17 -15.11
C GLN A 289 19.42 0.53 -16.17
N GLY A 290 19.26 0.87 -17.46
CA GLY A 290 20.03 0.28 -18.56
C GLY A 290 19.84 -1.23 -18.69
N LYS A 291 18.63 -1.74 -18.39
CA LYS A 291 18.27 -3.15 -18.43
C LYS A 291 17.40 -3.45 -19.64
N THR A 292 17.81 -4.44 -20.44
CA THR A 292 16.97 -5.01 -21.48
C THR A 292 16.05 -6.05 -20.87
N ILE A 293 14.74 -5.92 -21.10
CA ILE A 293 13.71 -6.86 -20.66
C ILE A 293 12.81 -7.14 -21.87
N GLU A 294 12.61 -8.42 -22.18
CA GLU A 294 11.64 -8.83 -23.19
C GLU A 294 10.24 -8.77 -22.59
N ILE A 295 9.49 -7.73 -22.95
CA ILE A 295 8.14 -7.52 -22.46
C ILE A 295 7.15 -8.14 -23.46
N ASP A 296 6.29 -9.03 -22.97
CA ASP A 296 5.21 -9.60 -23.75
C ASP A 296 4.07 -8.57 -23.89
N LEU A 297 4.16 -7.75 -24.94
CA LEU A 297 3.17 -6.71 -25.21
C LEU A 297 1.77 -7.29 -25.48
N ALA A 298 1.66 -8.51 -26.00
CA ALA A 298 0.37 -9.14 -26.25
C ALA A 298 -0.32 -9.54 -24.93
N ALA A 299 0.43 -10.13 -23.99
CA ALA A 299 -0.07 -10.42 -22.65
C ALA A 299 -0.46 -9.14 -21.90
N TRP A 300 0.34 -8.08 -22.02
CA TRP A 300 0.02 -6.77 -21.44
C TRP A 300 -1.22 -6.14 -22.06
N GLN A 301 -1.39 -6.20 -23.38
CA GLN A 301 -2.58 -5.72 -24.06
C GLN A 301 -3.84 -6.44 -23.55
N ALA A 302 -3.80 -7.75 -23.36
CA ALA A 302 -4.90 -8.51 -22.78
C ALA A 302 -5.22 -8.07 -21.35
N ARG A 303 -4.18 -7.85 -20.52
CA ARG A 303 -4.35 -7.40 -19.13
C ARG A 303 -4.90 -5.98 -19.03
N ILE A 304 -4.44 -5.06 -19.88
CA ILE A 304 -4.96 -3.69 -19.96
C ILE A 304 -6.41 -3.71 -20.43
N THR A 305 -6.72 -4.49 -21.46
CA THR A 305 -8.09 -4.67 -21.95
C THR A 305 -9.02 -5.11 -20.82
N GLN A 306 -8.60 -6.10 -20.02
CA GLN A 306 -9.36 -6.57 -18.86
C GLN A 306 -9.55 -5.48 -17.79
N ASP A 307 -8.50 -4.71 -17.49
CA ASP A 307 -8.52 -3.64 -16.48
C ASP A 307 -9.53 -2.54 -16.85
N ILE A 308 -9.52 -2.08 -18.10
CA ILE A 308 -10.32 -0.92 -18.55
C ILE A 308 -11.74 -1.29 -19.00
N THR A 309 -12.04 -2.58 -19.18
CA THR A 309 -13.39 -3.05 -19.59
C THR A 309 -14.48 -2.52 -18.64
N GLY A 310 -14.18 -2.46 -17.34
CA GLY A 310 -15.11 -2.00 -16.32
C GLY A 310 -15.24 -0.48 -16.15
N TYR A 311 -14.48 0.33 -16.89
CA TYR A 311 -14.50 1.79 -16.71
C TYR A 311 -15.73 2.43 -17.36
N ALA A 312 -16.23 3.51 -16.78
CA ALA A 312 -17.28 4.33 -17.38
C ALA A 312 -16.68 5.28 -18.43
N GLU A 313 -17.52 5.84 -19.31
CA GLU A 313 -17.08 6.94 -20.19
C GLU A 313 -16.98 8.26 -19.39
N PRO A 314 -16.01 9.15 -19.72
CA PRO A 314 -15.02 9.04 -20.80
C PRO A 314 -13.73 8.28 -20.40
N ALA A 315 -13.59 7.84 -19.15
CA ALA A 315 -12.36 7.20 -18.66
C ALA A 315 -11.97 5.96 -19.47
N ARG A 316 -12.95 5.20 -19.97
CA ARG A 316 -12.72 4.06 -20.85
C ARG A 316 -12.13 4.49 -22.20
N SER A 317 -12.77 5.40 -22.94
CA SER A 317 -12.26 5.86 -24.24
C SER A 317 -10.88 6.51 -24.10
N GLU A 318 -10.69 7.36 -23.09
CA GLU A 318 -9.39 7.98 -22.80
C GLU A 318 -8.29 6.95 -22.51
N SER A 319 -8.64 5.84 -21.84
CA SER A 319 -7.68 4.77 -21.57
C SER A 319 -7.30 4.00 -22.83
N VAL A 320 -8.22 3.82 -23.78
CA VAL A 320 -7.93 3.21 -25.09
C VAL A 320 -6.98 4.09 -25.90
N ASP A 321 -7.23 5.41 -25.92
CA ASP A 321 -6.38 6.35 -26.65
C ASP A 321 -4.97 6.42 -26.03
N LEU A 322 -4.86 6.46 -24.70
CA LEU A 322 -3.56 6.38 -24.01
C LEU A 322 -2.81 5.08 -24.33
N ALA A 323 -3.51 3.94 -24.39
CA ALA A 323 -2.89 2.66 -24.73
C ALA A 323 -2.29 2.66 -26.15
N ARG A 324 -2.99 3.28 -27.10
CA ARG A 324 -2.51 3.47 -28.48
C ARG A 324 -1.33 4.44 -28.52
N GLU A 325 -1.46 5.61 -27.91
CA GLU A 325 -0.45 6.68 -27.98
C GLU A 325 0.86 6.30 -27.29
N VAL A 326 0.80 5.67 -26.12
CA VAL A 326 1.99 5.41 -25.28
C VAL A 326 2.63 4.05 -25.56
N PHE A 327 1.83 3.04 -25.92
CA PHE A 327 2.29 1.67 -26.09
C PHE A 327 2.11 1.12 -27.51
N GLY A 328 1.45 1.84 -28.41
CA GLY A 328 1.13 1.35 -29.76
C GLY A 328 0.11 0.20 -29.76
N MET A 329 -0.71 0.08 -28.71
CA MET A 329 -1.65 -1.03 -28.55
C MET A 329 -3.02 -0.67 -29.13
N GLU A 330 -3.49 -1.43 -30.12
CA GLU A 330 -4.86 -1.29 -30.63
C GLU A 330 -5.84 -2.14 -29.81
N ILE A 331 -6.63 -1.49 -28.96
CA ILE A 331 -7.60 -2.18 -28.10
C ILE A 331 -9.01 -2.00 -28.66
N THR A 332 -9.62 -3.10 -29.09
CA THR A 332 -11.03 -3.14 -29.48
C THR A 332 -11.87 -3.67 -28.33
N LEU A 333 -12.54 -2.78 -27.61
CA LEU A 333 -13.52 -3.17 -26.61
C LEU A 333 -14.86 -3.46 -27.29
N ARG A 334 -15.50 -4.58 -26.96
CA ARG A 334 -16.90 -4.78 -27.32
C ARG A 334 -17.71 -3.69 -26.61
N ALA A 335 -18.70 -3.11 -27.30
CA ALA A 335 -19.67 -2.24 -26.65
C ALA A 335 -20.16 -2.96 -25.38
N ALA A 336 -20.06 -2.29 -24.23
CA ALA A 336 -20.65 -2.83 -23.02
C ALA A 336 -22.10 -3.18 -23.36
N PRO A 337 -22.60 -4.40 -23.07
CA PRO A 337 -24.02 -4.64 -23.21
C PRO A 337 -24.70 -3.52 -22.43
N VAL A 338 -25.55 -2.75 -23.09
CA VAL A 338 -26.35 -1.70 -22.46
C VAL A 338 -26.93 -2.36 -21.23
N ALA A 339 -26.46 -1.96 -20.05
CA ALA A 339 -26.97 -2.52 -18.82
C ALA A 339 -28.47 -2.31 -18.92
N ALA A 340 -29.24 -3.40 -18.95
CA ALA A 340 -30.67 -3.29 -18.73
C ALA A 340 -30.78 -2.41 -17.48
N VAL A 341 -31.46 -1.26 -17.61
CA VAL A 341 -31.80 -0.39 -16.49
C VAL A 341 -32.15 -1.35 -15.36
N PRO A 342 -31.44 -1.33 -14.23
CA PRO A 342 -31.77 -2.22 -13.14
C PRO A 342 -33.26 -2.02 -12.93
N ARG A 343 -34.08 -3.05 -13.22
CA ARG A 343 -35.43 -3.07 -12.66
C ARG A 343 -35.18 -2.78 -11.21
N GLU A 344 -35.69 -1.65 -10.71
CA GLU A 344 -35.69 -1.35 -9.30
C GLU A 344 -36.08 -2.65 -8.62
N ARG A 345 -35.09 -3.29 -8.00
CA ARG A 345 -35.42 -4.31 -7.03
C ARG A 345 -36.08 -3.46 -5.98
N SER A 346 -37.42 -3.53 -5.92
CA SER A 346 -38.18 -3.12 -4.74
C SER A 346 -37.33 -3.46 -3.54
N PRO A 347 -37.13 -2.53 -2.60
CA PRO A 347 -36.28 -2.76 -1.45
C PRO A 347 -36.83 -3.99 -0.74
N ALA A 348 -36.19 -5.13 -0.98
CA ALA A 348 -36.42 -6.30 -0.19
C ALA A 348 -35.87 -5.88 1.16
N ALA A 349 -36.79 -5.57 2.07
CA ALA A 349 -36.55 -5.29 3.45
C ALA A 349 -35.75 -6.46 4.03
N SER A 350 -34.44 -6.39 3.91
CA SER A 350 -33.54 -6.90 4.93
C SER A 350 -33.82 -5.97 6.10
N SER A 351 -34.72 -6.40 6.98
CA SER A 351 -34.91 -5.81 8.29
C SER A 351 -33.53 -5.58 8.88
N ALA A 352 -33.11 -4.32 8.87
CA ALA A 352 -32.10 -3.88 9.80
C ALA A 352 -32.67 -4.27 11.17
N PRO A 353 -31.98 -5.10 11.98
CA PRO A 353 -32.34 -5.15 13.37
C PRO A 353 -32.29 -3.71 13.89
N ALA A 354 -33.26 -3.37 14.72
CA ALA A 354 -33.41 -2.07 15.35
C ALA A 354 -32.05 -1.50 15.79
N ALA A 355 -31.92 -0.17 15.73
CA ALA A 355 -30.73 0.56 16.14
C ALA A 355 -30.28 0.16 17.55
N GLU A 356 -29.44 -0.87 17.61
CA GLU A 356 -28.62 -1.22 18.75
C GLU A 356 -27.39 -0.34 18.73
N GLN A 357 -26.99 0.12 19.91
CA GLN A 357 -25.90 1.05 20.16
C GLN A 357 -24.63 0.71 19.33
N PRO A 358 -23.95 1.71 18.75
CA PRO A 358 -22.84 1.50 17.83
C PRO A 358 -21.52 1.03 18.47
N ASP A 359 -21.45 0.83 19.79
CA ASP A 359 -20.18 0.67 20.52
C ASP A 359 -19.52 -0.71 20.38
N ALA A 360 -20.27 -1.78 20.08
CA ALA A 360 -19.70 -3.13 20.10
C ALA A 360 -19.05 -3.54 18.76
N THR A 361 -17.79 -3.98 18.81
CA THR A 361 -17.11 -4.61 17.66
C THR A 361 -17.82 -5.90 17.26
N ARG A 362 -18.35 -5.98 16.04
CA ARG A 362 -19.07 -7.17 15.55
C ARG A 362 -18.13 -8.08 14.76
N LEU A 363 -17.94 -9.32 15.22
CA LEU A 363 -17.20 -10.36 14.49
C LEU A 363 -18.15 -11.29 13.71
N ARG A 364 -17.95 -11.37 12.39
CA ARG A 364 -18.54 -12.41 11.53
C ARG A 364 -17.49 -13.47 11.21
N HIS A 365 -17.78 -14.71 11.59
CA HIS A 365 -16.86 -15.83 11.44
C HIS A 365 -17.30 -16.80 10.34
N ARG A 366 -16.42 -17.06 9.37
CA ARG A 366 -16.52 -18.15 8.39
C ARG A 366 -15.28 -19.04 8.52
N PRO A 367 -15.33 -20.32 8.09
CA PRO A 367 -14.19 -21.24 8.23
C PRO A 367 -12.85 -20.74 7.66
N THR A 368 -12.89 -19.83 6.68
CA THR A 368 -11.72 -19.31 5.98
C THR A 368 -11.55 -17.80 6.11
N THR A 369 -12.41 -17.11 6.87
CA THR A 369 -12.43 -15.65 6.94
C THR A 369 -13.02 -15.15 8.25
N LEU A 370 -12.33 -14.22 8.89
CA LEU A 370 -12.82 -13.41 10.01
C LEU A 370 -13.10 -12.01 9.50
N ALA A 371 -14.25 -11.44 9.81
CA ALA A 371 -14.58 -10.07 9.43
C ALA A 371 -15.07 -9.27 10.65
N TYR A 372 -14.34 -8.21 10.98
CA TYR A 372 -14.63 -7.28 12.07
C TYR A 372 -15.27 -6.01 11.52
N TYR A 373 -16.22 -5.42 12.26
CA TYR A 373 -16.99 -4.24 11.87
C TYR A 373 -17.33 -3.39 13.10
N GLY A 374 -17.21 -2.06 12.99
CA GLY A 374 -17.67 -1.12 14.01
C GLY A 374 -17.01 -1.23 15.38
N GLY A 375 -17.48 -0.41 16.32
CA GLY A 375 -16.95 -0.26 17.66
C GLY A 375 -15.58 0.42 17.74
N ASP A 376 -15.12 0.67 18.96
CA ASP A 376 -13.87 1.39 19.24
C ASP A 376 -12.65 0.77 18.55
N THR A 377 -12.63 -0.57 18.45
CA THR A 377 -11.54 -1.30 17.79
C THR A 377 -11.42 -0.98 16.30
N MET A 378 -12.54 -0.70 15.62
CA MET A 378 -12.57 -0.36 14.19
C MET A 378 -12.67 1.15 13.95
N ALA A 379 -12.53 1.98 14.99
CA ALA A 379 -12.57 3.43 14.86
C ALA A 379 -11.38 3.98 14.04
N ASP A 380 -10.22 3.34 14.16
CA ASP A 380 -9.00 3.79 13.51
C ASP A 380 -7.97 2.67 13.25
N ALA A 381 -6.98 2.97 12.41
CA ALA A 381 -5.93 2.03 12.04
C ALA A 381 -5.00 1.62 13.19
N ALA A 382 -4.78 2.47 14.20
CA ALA A 382 -3.89 2.18 15.31
C ALA A 382 -4.51 1.12 16.24
N ASN A 383 -5.79 1.27 16.57
CA ASN A 383 -6.58 0.29 17.33
C ASN A 383 -6.67 -1.04 16.60
N VAL A 384 -6.94 -1.01 15.28
CA VAL A 384 -6.96 -2.23 14.45
C VAL A 384 -5.60 -2.92 14.41
N ALA A 385 -4.50 -2.16 14.29
CA ALA A 385 -3.16 -2.72 14.30
C ALA A 385 -2.83 -3.37 15.65
N ALA A 386 -3.19 -2.74 16.78
CA ALA A 386 -3.01 -3.30 18.11
C ALA A 386 -3.86 -4.57 18.33
N MET A 387 -5.11 -4.57 17.88
CA MET A 387 -5.98 -5.74 17.91
C MET A 387 -5.40 -6.89 17.05
N LEU A 388 -4.92 -6.59 15.85
CA LEU A 388 -4.34 -7.58 14.94
C LEU A 388 -3.06 -8.18 15.51
N ASP A 389 -2.22 -7.38 16.15
CA ASP A 389 -1.01 -7.83 16.84
C ASP A 389 -1.32 -8.83 17.97
N ARG A 390 -2.33 -8.53 18.81
CA ARG A 390 -2.82 -9.44 19.86
C ARG A 390 -3.43 -10.71 19.27
N LEU A 391 -4.24 -10.59 18.23
CA LEU A 391 -4.88 -11.73 17.56
C LEU A 391 -3.84 -12.72 17.01
N LEU A 392 -2.75 -12.18 16.44
CA LEU A 392 -1.66 -12.96 15.87
C LEU A 392 -0.60 -13.38 16.89
N ASP A 393 -0.68 -12.84 18.12
CA ASP A 393 0.27 -13.03 19.21
C ASP A 393 1.71 -12.78 18.75
N LEU A 394 1.89 -11.60 18.17
CA LEU A 394 3.18 -11.22 17.63
C LEU A 394 4.21 -10.99 18.75
N GLU A 395 3.78 -10.63 19.96
CA GLU A 395 4.63 -10.52 21.14
C GLU A 395 5.45 -11.80 21.40
N HIS A 396 4.78 -12.95 21.43
CA HIS A 396 5.43 -14.25 21.61
C HIS A 396 5.89 -14.88 20.30
N PHE A 397 5.81 -14.14 19.17
CA PHE A 397 6.35 -14.61 17.91
C PHE A 397 7.88 -14.76 17.98
N GLY A 398 8.31 -16.02 18.01
CA GLY A 398 9.71 -16.44 17.92
C GLY A 398 10.23 -16.41 16.48
N LYS A 399 10.81 -17.52 16.03
CA LYS A 399 11.32 -17.65 14.66
C LYS A 399 10.19 -18.04 13.69
N PRO A 400 10.26 -17.61 12.42
CA PRO A 400 9.34 -18.06 11.37
C PRO A 400 9.30 -19.58 11.31
N THR A 401 8.09 -20.15 11.25
CA THR A 401 7.91 -21.60 11.30
C THR A 401 8.19 -22.23 9.93
N SER A 402 8.91 -23.36 9.93
CA SER A 402 9.05 -24.24 8.77
C SER A 402 8.11 -25.45 8.91
N GLY A 403 7.29 -25.71 7.89
CA GLY A 403 6.47 -26.92 7.81
C GLY A 403 4.96 -26.69 7.93
N ALA A 404 4.18 -27.62 7.39
CA ALA A 404 2.72 -27.52 7.27
C ALA A 404 2.00 -27.62 8.63
N LEU A 405 2.50 -28.44 9.56
CA LEU A 405 1.88 -28.63 10.87
C LEU A 405 1.91 -27.35 11.73
N SER A 406 3.07 -26.69 11.81
CA SER A 406 3.21 -25.44 12.57
C SER A 406 2.37 -24.32 11.98
N ALA A 407 2.28 -24.25 10.64
CA ALA A 407 1.39 -23.32 9.95
C ALA A 407 -0.08 -23.59 10.32
N LEU A 408 -0.52 -24.84 10.29
CA LEU A 408 -1.89 -25.23 10.68
C LEU A 408 -2.19 -24.88 12.14
N LEU A 409 -1.28 -25.18 13.07
CA LEU A 409 -1.44 -24.85 14.48
C LEU A 409 -1.61 -23.35 14.70
N ARG A 410 -0.82 -22.52 14.02
CA ARG A 410 -0.97 -21.06 14.09
C ARG A 410 -2.33 -20.61 13.55
N VAL A 411 -2.78 -21.16 12.44
CA VAL A 411 -4.11 -20.86 11.89
C VAL A 411 -5.21 -21.21 12.89
N LEU A 412 -5.12 -22.36 13.56
CA LEU A 412 -6.08 -22.77 14.59
C LEU A 412 -6.05 -21.83 15.80
N GLN A 413 -4.86 -21.40 16.24
CA GLN A 413 -4.70 -20.43 17.34
C GLN A 413 -5.34 -19.07 17.01
N ILE A 414 -5.20 -18.58 15.77
CA ILE A 414 -5.84 -17.35 15.33
C ILE A 414 -7.36 -17.47 15.43
N HIS A 415 -7.94 -18.58 14.97
CA HIS A 415 -9.38 -18.82 15.09
C HIS A 415 -9.83 -18.93 16.55
N ALA A 416 -9.04 -19.56 17.42
CA ALA A 416 -9.34 -19.66 18.85
C ALA A 416 -9.37 -18.28 19.52
N ARG A 417 -8.37 -17.43 19.24
CA ARG A 417 -8.24 -16.07 19.80
C ARG A 417 -9.26 -15.06 19.24
N ALA A 418 -9.76 -15.27 18.03
CA ALA A 418 -10.72 -14.36 17.41
C ALA A 418 -11.96 -14.12 18.29
N LYS A 419 -12.37 -15.13 19.07
CA LYS A 419 -13.53 -15.02 19.98
C LYS A 419 -13.26 -14.20 21.23
N THR A 420 -12.00 -14.14 21.69
CA THR A 420 -11.61 -13.42 22.91
C THR A 420 -11.22 -11.97 22.65
N VAL A 421 -10.92 -11.62 21.40
CA VAL A 421 -10.52 -10.26 20.97
C VAL A 421 -11.72 -9.41 20.53
N ALA A 422 -12.90 -10.03 20.35
CA ALA A 422 -14.15 -9.36 19.97
C ALA A 422 -15.05 -8.99 21.17
N ILE A 423 -14.59 -9.26 22.39
CA ILE A 423 -15.17 -8.85 23.68
C ILE A 423 -14.22 -7.80 24.26
#